data_AF-A0A2P7BQC4-F1
#
_entry.id   AF-A0A2P7BQC4-F1
#
_cell.length_a   1.000
_cell.length_b   1.000
_cell.length_c   1.000
_cell.angle_alpha   90.00
_cell.angle_beta   90.00
_cell.angle_gamma   90.00
#
_symmetry.space_group_name_H-M   'P 1'
#
loop_
_entity.id
_entity.type
_entity.pdbx_description
1 polymer ?
#
loop_
_entity_poly.entity_id
_entity_poly.type
_entity_poly.pdbx_seq_one_letter_code
_entity_poly.pdbx_strand_id
1 'polypeptide(L)'
;MLQTVQDLFTLIATGSGIYIAVAGLNAWRRETTGKRDIELCQNVIERFYEAEHKMNVLRSPMSYSQEGESRAKAENESEEEKNRRDTLFVPLARLNQQSEFWSDFFSYKFRMRALFGADAVAAFDKADEAHRSFRAAAIVRYQSLFHNPAGLGSESRMNFEKTIWGSSGKTDEIAEQMRSAIRDMEAICVPIVRSTRPSIRNWWKALSRRDR
;
A
#
# COMPACT_ATOMS: atom_id res chain seq x y z
N MET A 1 47.81 -49.49 12.53
CA MET A 1 47.83 -48.72 11.26
C MET A 1 46.49 -48.74 10.53
N LEU A 2 45.80 -49.87 10.39
CA LEU A 2 44.52 -49.90 9.66
C LEU A 2 43.39 -49.12 10.37
N GLN A 3 43.23 -49.30 11.69
CA GLN A 3 42.22 -48.58 12.49
C GLN A 3 42.42 -47.06 12.47
N THR A 4 43.66 -46.59 12.64
CA THR A 4 43.98 -45.15 12.62
C THR A 4 43.62 -44.47 11.28
N VAL A 5 43.69 -45.21 10.18
CA VAL A 5 43.29 -44.72 8.86
C VAL A 5 41.76 -44.67 8.73
N GLN A 6 41.04 -45.68 9.25
CA GLN A 6 39.57 -45.69 9.29
C GLN A 6 39.00 -44.55 10.16
N ASP A 7 39.63 -44.26 11.29
CA ASP A 7 39.24 -43.15 12.18
C ASP A 7 39.41 -41.80 11.49
N LEU A 8 40.51 -41.62 10.75
CA LEU A 8 40.76 -40.41 9.97
C LEU A 8 39.69 -40.20 8.87
N PHE A 9 39.32 -41.24 8.14
CA PHE A 9 38.26 -41.16 7.13
C PHE A 9 36.90 -40.83 7.76
N THR A 10 36.59 -41.45 8.91
CA THR A 10 35.33 -41.19 9.63
C THR A 10 35.27 -39.76 10.14
N LEU A 11 36.39 -39.22 10.64
CA LEU A 11 36.50 -37.83 11.06
C LEU A 11 36.25 -36.86 9.89
N ILE A 12 36.90 -37.08 8.74
CA ILE A 12 36.74 -36.24 7.54
C ILE A 12 35.30 -36.32 7.02
N ALA A 13 34.72 -37.52 6.94
CA ALA A 13 33.35 -37.73 6.49
C ALA A 13 32.35 -37.02 7.41
N THR A 14 32.52 -37.15 8.72
CA THR A 14 31.67 -36.48 9.73
C THR A 14 31.80 -34.97 9.63
N GLY A 15 33.02 -34.44 9.55
CA GLY A 15 33.27 -33.00 9.39
C GLY A 15 32.66 -32.43 8.11
N SER A 16 32.80 -33.15 7.00
CA SER A 16 32.20 -32.78 5.70
C SER A 16 30.68 -32.81 5.75
N GLY A 17 30.09 -33.83 6.39
CA GLY A 17 28.65 -33.94 6.59
C GLY A 17 28.08 -32.78 7.41
N ILE A 18 28.73 -32.41 8.52
CA ILE A 18 28.35 -31.26 9.34
C ILE A 18 28.42 -29.96 8.53
N TYR A 19 29.51 -29.75 7.77
CA TYR A 19 29.66 -28.56 6.93
C TYR A 19 28.55 -28.44 5.88
N ILE A 20 28.25 -29.52 5.15
CA ILE A 20 27.19 -29.54 4.15
C ILE A 20 25.82 -29.29 4.80
N ALA A 21 25.55 -29.90 5.96
CA ALA A 21 24.31 -29.68 6.69
C ALA A 21 24.13 -28.21 7.10
N VAL A 22 25.17 -27.58 7.64
CA VAL A 22 25.14 -26.15 8.04
C VAL A 22 25.02 -25.24 6.82
N ALA A 23 25.77 -25.50 5.75
CA ALA A 23 25.71 -24.73 4.51
C ALA A 23 24.32 -24.82 3.86
N GLY A 24 23.73 -26.01 3.81
CA GLY A 24 22.38 -26.26 3.32
C GLY A 24 21.32 -25.54 4.16
N LEU A 25 21.42 -25.61 5.49
CA LEU A 25 20.48 -24.93 6.39
C LEU A 25 20.53 -23.40 6.22
N ASN A 26 21.73 -22.84 6.09
CA ASN A 26 21.90 -21.39 5.87
C ASN A 26 21.38 -20.95 4.48
N ALA A 27 21.62 -21.75 3.44
CA ALA A 27 21.08 -21.49 2.11
C ALA A 27 19.54 -21.53 2.12
N TRP A 28 18.96 -22.51 2.81
CA TRP A 28 17.52 -22.62 2.96
C TRP A 28 16.90 -21.47 3.76
N ARG A 29 17.53 -21.04 4.87
CA ARG A 29 17.08 -19.86 5.65
C ARG A 29 17.09 -18.58 4.80
N ARG A 30 18.13 -18.38 3.98
CA ARG A 30 18.22 -17.24 3.07
C ARG A 30 17.14 -17.30 1.98
N GLU A 31 16.92 -18.47 1.39
CA GLU A 31 15.90 -18.66 0.36
C GLU A 31 14.48 -18.45 0.92
N THR A 32 14.18 -19.00 2.09
CA THR A 32 12.87 -18.86 2.74
C THR A 32 12.57 -17.42 3.15
N THR A 33 13.56 -16.69 3.67
CA THR A 33 13.41 -15.26 3.98
C THR A 33 13.18 -14.46 2.70
N GLY A 34 14.00 -14.66 1.67
CA GLY A 34 13.84 -13.95 0.39
C GLY A 34 12.48 -14.21 -0.28
N LYS A 35 11.96 -15.44 -0.22
CA LYS A 35 10.61 -15.75 -0.73
C LYS A 35 9.52 -14.95 -0.01
N ARG A 36 9.56 -14.92 1.33
CA ARG A 36 8.59 -14.17 2.15
C ARG A 36 8.63 -12.67 1.86
N ASP A 37 9.82 -12.12 1.67
CA ASP A 37 9.99 -10.70 1.37
C ASP A 37 9.48 -10.36 -0.03
N ILE A 38 9.73 -11.22 -1.03
CA ILE A 38 9.21 -11.07 -2.39
C ILE A 38 7.67 -11.11 -2.38
N GLU A 39 7.08 -12.13 -1.75
CA GLU A 39 5.61 -12.28 -1.67
C GLU A 39 4.95 -11.08 -0.98
N LEU A 40 5.54 -10.61 0.12
CA LEU A 40 5.06 -9.41 0.80
C LEU A 40 5.16 -8.18 -0.09
N CYS A 41 6.30 -7.97 -0.74
CA CYS A 41 6.51 -6.81 -1.61
C CYS A 41 5.57 -6.82 -2.83
N GLN A 42 5.29 -7.98 -3.40
CA GLN A 42 4.31 -8.15 -4.49
C GLN A 42 2.91 -7.75 -4.05
N ASN A 43 2.47 -8.24 -2.89
CA ASN A 43 1.15 -7.89 -2.36
C ASN A 43 1.07 -6.39 -2.03
N VAL A 44 2.08 -5.84 -1.35
CA VAL A 44 2.06 -4.42 -0.96
C VAL A 44 2.03 -3.50 -2.18
N ILE A 45 2.88 -3.71 -3.19
CA ILE A 45 2.87 -2.85 -4.38
C ILE A 45 1.55 -2.95 -5.16
N GLU A 46 0.95 -4.14 -5.26
CA GLU A 46 -0.38 -4.34 -5.85
C GLU A 46 -1.44 -3.51 -5.10
N ARG A 47 -1.40 -3.55 -3.76
CA ARG A 47 -2.32 -2.77 -2.92
C ARG A 47 -2.14 -1.26 -3.06
N PHE A 48 -0.93 -0.76 -3.31
CA PHE A 48 -0.70 0.66 -3.60
C PHE A 48 -1.33 1.08 -4.94
N TYR A 49 -1.22 0.25 -5.98
CA TYR A 49 -1.92 0.51 -7.25
C TYR A 49 -3.44 0.44 -7.08
N GLU A 50 -3.92 -0.55 -6.32
CA GLU A 50 -5.35 -0.66 -6.00
C GLU A 50 -5.83 0.57 -5.21
N ALA A 51 -5.04 1.09 -4.27
CA ALA A 51 -5.34 2.28 -3.49
C ALA A 51 -5.47 3.53 -4.37
N GLU A 52 -4.57 3.73 -5.35
CA GLU A 52 -4.67 4.82 -6.31
C GLU A 52 -5.96 4.71 -7.14
N HIS A 53 -6.24 3.52 -7.67
CA HIS A 53 -7.47 3.29 -8.42
C HIS A 53 -8.72 3.58 -7.58
N LYS A 54 -8.77 3.06 -6.34
CA LYS A 54 -9.88 3.30 -5.41
C LYS A 54 -10.03 4.78 -5.04
N MET A 55 -8.93 5.50 -4.84
CA MET A 55 -8.94 6.95 -4.64
C MET A 55 -9.52 7.69 -5.86
N ASN A 56 -9.18 7.27 -7.08
CA ASN A 56 -9.77 7.83 -8.30
C ASN A 56 -11.28 7.55 -8.38
N VAL A 57 -11.74 6.37 -7.95
CA VAL A 57 -13.17 6.05 -7.88
C VAL A 57 -13.89 6.92 -6.84
N LEU A 58 -13.30 7.10 -5.65
CA LEU A 58 -13.83 8.02 -4.62
C LEU A 58 -14.03 9.42 -5.20
N ARG A 59 -13.08 9.86 -6.02
CA ARG A 59 -13.03 11.19 -6.59
C ARG A 59 -13.67 11.34 -7.97
N SER A 60 -14.40 10.34 -8.45
CA SER A 60 -15.06 10.43 -9.76
C SER A 60 -16.17 11.50 -9.73
N PRO A 61 -16.14 12.53 -10.61
CA PRO A 61 -17.12 13.63 -10.63
C PRO A 61 -18.52 13.17 -11.05
N MET A 62 -18.62 12.04 -11.74
CA MET A 62 -19.91 11.46 -12.10
C MET A 62 -20.54 10.83 -10.86
N SER A 63 -21.63 11.42 -10.36
CA SER A 63 -22.36 10.95 -9.19
C SER A 63 -23.86 10.89 -9.45
N TYR A 64 -24.48 9.81 -8.99
CA TYR A 64 -25.92 9.59 -9.08
C TYR A 64 -26.54 9.63 -7.68
N SER A 65 -27.74 10.18 -7.55
CA SER A 65 -28.42 10.30 -6.25
C SER A 65 -28.66 8.94 -5.58
N GLN A 66 -28.83 7.87 -6.38
CA GLN A 66 -29.03 6.51 -5.86
C GLN A 66 -27.83 6.00 -5.04
N GLU A 67 -26.62 6.51 -5.31
CA GLU A 67 -25.44 6.14 -4.52
C GLU A 67 -25.52 6.65 -3.06
N GLY A 68 -26.31 7.70 -2.83
CA GLY A 68 -26.51 8.32 -1.52
C GLY A 68 -27.65 7.72 -0.69
N GLU A 69 -28.41 6.76 -1.24
CA GLU A 69 -29.62 6.19 -0.59
C GLU A 69 -29.33 5.46 0.73
N SER A 70 -28.07 5.08 0.97
CA SER A 70 -27.64 4.51 2.25
C SER A 70 -27.69 5.50 3.43
N ARG A 71 -27.92 6.79 3.17
CA ARG A 71 -28.12 7.81 4.19
C ARG A 71 -29.46 7.62 4.90
N ALA A 72 -29.47 7.76 6.23
CA ALA A 72 -30.71 7.83 6.99
C ALA A 72 -31.54 9.07 6.58
N LYS A 73 -32.79 8.85 6.15
CA LYS A 73 -33.75 9.90 5.82
C LYS A 73 -34.25 10.60 7.09
N ALA A 74 -34.45 11.91 7.05
CA ALA A 74 -35.12 12.63 8.15
C ALA A 74 -36.65 12.54 8.00
N GLU A 75 -37.39 12.51 9.12
CA GLU A 75 -38.84 12.25 9.14
C GLU A 75 -39.65 13.23 8.28
N ASN A 76 -39.23 14.50 8.21
CA ASN A 76 -39.95 15.58 7.50
C ASN A 76 -39.17 16.11 6.28
N GLU A 77 -38.36 15.27 5.65
CA GLU A 77 -37.56 15.67 4.48
C GLU A 77 -38.38 15.68 3.19
N SER A 78 -38.47 16.85 2.53
CA SER A 78 -39.06 16.97 1.20
C SER A 78 -38.25 16.20 0.15
N GLU A 79 -38.85 15.86 -1.00
CA GLU A 79 -38.13 15.09 -2.03
C GLU A 79 -36.96 15.88 -2.64
N GLU A 80 -37.08 17.21 -2.73
CA GLU A 80 -35.99 18.09 -3.16
C GLU A 80 -34.83 18.08 -2.16
N GLU A 81 -35.13 18.21 -0.86
CA GLU A 81 -34.10 18.12 0.18
C GLU A 81 -33.43 16.76 0.20
N LYS A 82 -34.21 15.67 0.09
CA LYS A 82 -33.70 14.31 0.03
C LYS A 82 -32.71 14.15 -1.12
N ASN A 83 -33.12 14.49 -2.35
CA ASN A 83 -32.25 14.39 -3.53
C ASN A 83 -30.96 15.19 -3.36
N ARG A 84 -31.05 16.41 -2.80
CA ARG A 84 -29.88 17.25 -2.51
C ARG A 84 -28.97 16.60 -1.46
N ARG A 85 -29.51 16.13 -0.34
CA ARG A 85 -28.73 15.55 0.77
C ARG A 85 -28.12 14.20 0.39
N ASP A 86 -28.81 13.39 -0.40
CA ASP A 86 -28.29 12.13 -0.94
C ASP A 86 -27.12 12.40 -1.89
N THR A 87 -27.27 13.38 -2.79
CA THR A 87 -26.17 13.82 -3.67
C THR A 87 -24.97 14.34 -2.88
N LEU A 88 -25.20 15.10 -1.80
CA LEU A 88 -24.13 15.56 -0.91
C LEU A 88 -23.42 14.41 -0.20
N PHE A 89 -24.12 13.29 0.05
CA PHE A 89 -23.61 12.13 0.79
C PHE A 89 -22.81 11.15 -0.09
N VAL A 90 -22.92 11.22 -1.42
CA VAL A 90 -22.25 10.29 -2.35
C VAL A 90 -20.75 10.06 -2.03
N PRO A 91 -19.91 11.09 -1.79
CA PRO A 91 -18.50 10.85 -1.45
C PRO A 91 -18.31 9.99 -0.18
N LEU A 92 -19.18 10.18 0.82
CA LEU A 92 -19.14 9.42 2.07
C LEU A 92 -19.66 8.00 1.87
N ALA A 93 -20.71 7.82 1.05
CA ALA A 93 -21.20 6.49 0.70
C ALA A 93 -20.11 5.65 0.01
N ARG A 94 -19.42 6.22 -0.97
CA ARG A 94 -18.29 5.56 -1.66
C ARG A 94 -17.14 5.26 -0.70
N LEU A 95 -16.82 6.19 0.21
CA LEU A 95 -15.80 5.98 1.23
C LEU A 95 -16.15 4.80 2.15
N ASN A 96 -17.40 4.73 2.60
CA ASN A 96 -17.87 3.67 3.48
C ASN A 96 -17.80 2.29 2.80
N GLN A 97 -18.15 2.21 1.52
CA GLN A 97 -18.05 0.98 0.72
C GLN A 97 -16.60 0.46 0.58
N GLN A 98 -15.60 1.31 0.78
CA GLN A 98 -14.18 0.96 0.69
C GLN A 98 -13.48 0.85 2.06
N SER A 99 -14.22 0.98 3.16
CA SER A 99 -13.65 1.05 4.52
C SER A 99 -12.79 -0.15 4.90
N GLU A 100 -13.21 -1.36 4.52
CA GLU A 100 -12.46 -2.60 4.77
C GLU A 100 -11.11 -2.58 4.04
N PHE A 101 -11.09 -2.19 2.77
CA PHE A 101 -9.86 -2.07 1.99
C PHE A 101 -8.87 -1.10 2.64
N TRP A 102 -9.31 0.11 2.99
CA TRP A 102 -8.41 1.12 3.57
C TRP A 102 -7.88 0.67 4.93
N SER A 103 -8.69 0.00 5.73
CA SER A 103 -8.27 -0.60 7.01
C SER A 103 -7.20 -1.67 6.81
N ASP A 104 -7.42 -2.62 5.88
CA ASP A 104 -6.44 -3.67 5.54
C ASP A 104 -5.15 -3.06 4.96
N PHE A 105 -5.27 -2.14 4.00
CA PHE A 105 -4.16 -1.45 3.37
C PHE A 105 -3.24 -0.78 4.40
N PHE A 106 -3.79 0.03 5.31
CA PHE A 106 -2.98 0.72 6.32
C PHE A 106 -2.41 -0.23 7.38
N SER A 107 -2.95 -1.44 7.54
CA SER A 107 -2.36 -2.44 8.44
C SER A 107 -0.98 -2.93 7.98
N TYR A 108 -0.73 -2.97 6.66
CA TYR A 108 0.57 -3.36 6.10
C TYR A 108 1.71 -2.45 6.54
N LYS A 109 1.41 -1.18 6.88
CA LYS A 109 2.39 -0.22 7.43
C LYS A 109 3.18 -0.80 8.60
N PHE A 110 2.53 -1.53 9.51
CA PHE A 110 3.22 -2.08 10.68
C PHE A 110 4.20 -3.19 10.31
N ARG A 111 3.79 -4.07 9.39
CA ARG A 111 4.65 -5.16 8.89
C ARG A 111 5.81 -4.61 8.06
N MET A 112 5.54 -3.65 7.20
CA MET A 112 6.55 -2.99 6.38
C MET A 112 7.56 -2.22 7.23
N ARG A 113 7.12 -1.57 8.32
CA ARG A 113 8.01 -0.94 9.29
C ARG A 113 8.96 -1.94 9.95
N ALA A 114 8.44 -3.09 10.36
CA ALA A 114 9.23 -4.11 11.05
C ALA A 114 10.34 -4.70 10.17
N LEU A 115 10.09 -4.81 8.86
CA LEU A 115 11.01 -5.44 7.91
C LEU A 115 11.94 -4.45 7.18
N PHE A 116 11.43 -3.26 6.87
CA PHE A 116 12.11 -2.29 5.99
C PHE A 116 12.33 -0.91 6.64
N GLY A 117 11.86 -0.70 7.88
CA GLY A 117 12.15 0.52 8.64
C GLY A 117 11.26 1.72 8.31
N ALA A 118 11.76 2.91 8.62
CA ALA A 118 11.00 4.17 8.55
C ALA A 118 10.66 4.60 7.11
N ASP A 119 11.52 4.31 6.15
CA ASP A 119 11.30 4.70 4.75
C ASP A 119 10.03 4.05 4.18
N ALA A 120 9.77 2.79 4.54
CA ALA A 120 8.55 2.11 4.13
C ALA A 120 7.29 2.73 4.76
N VAL A 121 7.40 3.30 5.97
CA VAL A 121 6.29 3.99 6.63
C VAL A 121 5.96 5.31 5.92
N ALA A 122 6.97 6.05 5.45
CA ALA A 122 6.77 7.34 4.79
C ALA A 122 5.88 7.22 3.53
N ALA A 123 5.98 6.11 2.79
CA ALA A 123 5.09 5.83 1.66
C ALA A 123 3.62 5.70 2.10
N PHE A 124 3.34 4.99 3.19
CA PHE A 124 1.97 4.88 3.73
C PHE A 124 1.47 6.22 4.28
N ASP A 125 2.33 7.03 4.90
CA ASP A 125 1.94 8.34 5.45
C ASP A 125 1.43 9.28 4.35
N LYS A 126 2.02 9.23 3.16
CA LYS A 126 1.56 10.00 1.99
C LYS A 126 0.18 9.53 1.51
N ALA A 127 -0.05 8.22 1.42
CA ALA A 127 -1.35 7.67 1.05
C ALA A 127 -2.42 7.95 2.12
N ASP A 128 -2.05 7.91 3.39
CA ASP A 128 -2.92 8.25 4.51
C ASP A 128 -3.30 9.74 4.52
N GLU A 129 -2.36 10.63 4.22
CA GLU A 129 -2.64 12.06 4.07
C GLU A 129 -3.66 12.35 2.97
N ALA A 130 -3.50 11.69 1.81
CA ALA A 130 -4.46 11.77 0.70
C ALA A 130 -5.86 11.29 1.13
N HIS A 131 -5.93 10.13 1.78
CA HIS A 131 -7.18 9.55 2.26
C HIS A 131 -7.86 10.41 3.34
N ARG A 132 -7.10 10.91 4.33
CA ARG A 132 -7.60 11.80 5.37
C ARG A 132 -8.07 13.15 4.81
N SER A 133 -7.33 13.72 3.87
CA SER A 133 -7.70 14.99 3.21
C SER A 133 -9.03 14.87 2.46
N PHE A 134 -9.21 13.79 1.70
CA PHE A 134 -10.48 13.48 1.05
C PHE A 134 -11.62 13.33 2.06
N ARG A 135 -11.42 12.49 3.09
CA ARG A 135 -12.44 12.22 4.12
C ARG A 135 -12.84 13.49 4.87
N ALA A 136 -11.88 14.32 5.26
CA ALA A 136 -12.14 15.57 5.96
C ALA A 136 -12.96 16.53 5.09
N ALA A 137 -12.57 16.72 3.82
CA ALA A 137 -13.31 17.56 2.88
C ALA A 137 -14.75 17.07 2.68
N ALA A 138 -14.94 15.77 2.49
CA ALA A 138 -16.27 15.16 2.31
C ALA A 138 -17.16 15.36 3.54
N ILE A 139 -16.65 15.11 4.75
CA ILE A 139 -17.41 15.27 6.00
C ILE A 139 -17.79 16.73 6.22
N VAL A 140 -16.82 17.64 6.14
CA VAL A 140 -17.06 19.07 6.39
C VAL A 140 -18.05 19.62 5.37
N ARG A 141 -17.88 19.31 4.08
CA ARG A 141 -18.82 19.73 3.04
C ARG A 141 -20.23 19.22 3.30
N TYR A 142 -20.37 17.93 3.63
CA TYR A 142 -21.67 17.34 3.93
C TYR A 142 -22.32 18.05 5.13
N GLN A 143 -21.62 18.18 6.25
CA GLN A 143 -22.16 18.79 7.47
C GLN A 143 -22.53 20.26 7.29
N SER A 144 -21.66 21.06 6.66
CA SER A 144 -21.91 22.48 6.43
C SER A 144 -23.09 22.74 5.50
N LEU A 145 -23.29 21.88 4.50
CA LEU A 145 -24.36 22.05 3.51
C LEU A 145 -25.65 21.29 3.85
N PHE A 146 -25.63 20.41 4.86
CA PHE A 146 -26.75 19.52 5.20
C PHE A 146 -28.05 20.30 5.48
N HIS A 147 -28.00 21.25 6.42
CA HIS A 147 -29.15 22.09 6.77
C HIS A 147 -29.21 23.40 5.97
N ASN A 148 -28.06 23.97 5.62
CA ASN A 148 -27.97 25.26 4.95
C ASN A 148 -27.25 25.14 3.60
N PRO A 149 -27.96 25.23 2.45
CA PRO A 149 -27.31 25.22 1.13
C PRO A 149 -26.26 26.32 0.91
N ALA A 150 -26.33 27.41 1.69
CA ALA A 150 -25.37 28.52 1.70
C ALA A 150 -24.40 28.47 2.89
N GLY A 151 -24.29 27.31 3.57
CA GLY A 151 -23.47 27.14 4.77
C GLY A 151 -21.95 27.17 4.56
N LEU A 152 -21.50 27.30 3.30
CA LEU A 152 -20.10 27.48 2.94
C LEU A 152 -19.91 28.73 2.09
N GLY A 153 -18.85 29.49 2.38
CA GLY A 153 -18.36 30.52 1.48
C GLY A 153 -17.94 29.93 0.13
N SER A 154 -17.97 30.77 -0.92
CA SER A 154 -17.64 30.36 -2.30
C SER A 154 -16.24 29.75 -2.42
N GLU A 155 -15.25 30.33 -1.73
CA GLU A 155 -13.87 29.84 -1.69
C GLU A 155 -13.76 28.46 -1.03
N SER A 156 -14.30 28.31 0.18
CA SER A 156 -14.27 27.03 0.90
C SER A 156 -14.99 25.93 0.12
N ARG A 157 -16.13 26.26 -0.51
CA ARG A 157 -16.85 25.34 -1.39
C ARG A 157 -15.95 24.89 -2.54
N MET A 158 -15.34 25.82 -3.28
CA MET A 158 -14.45 25.49 -4.40
C MET A 158 -13.27 24.61 -3.97
N ASN A 159 -12.67 24.91 -2.80
CA ASN A 159 -11.58 24.10 -2.27
C ASN A 159 -12.02 22.66 -1.95
N PHE A 160 -13.18 22.46 -1.30
CA PHE A 160 -13.68 21.12 -1.05
C PHE A 160 -14.07 20.37 -2.32
N GLU A 161 -14.73 21.03 -3.28
CA GLU A 161 -15.07 20.40 -4.56
C GLU A 161 -13.79 19.96 -5.31
N LYS A 162 -12.71 20.77 -5.28
CA LYS A 162 -11.40 20.40 -5.85
C LYS A 162 -10.81 19.15 -5.17
N THR A 163 -10.89 19.09 -3.85
CA THR A 163 -10.38 17.95 -3.06
C THR A 163 -11.24 16.70 -3.24
N ILE A 164 -12.54 16.83 -3.50
CA ILE A 164 -13.46 15.69 -3.61
C ILE A 164 -13.49 15.13 -5.02
N TRP A 165 -13.59 15.94 -6.08
CA TRP A 165 -13.94 15.45 -7.42
C TRP A 165 -12.80 15.30 -8.42
N GLY A 166 -11.56 15.47 -7.96
CA GLY A 166 -10.43 15.56 -8.88
C GLY A 166 -10.45 16.87 -9.65
N SER A 167 -9.28 17.44 -9.88
CA SER A 167 -9.14 18.60 -10.75
C SER A 167 -8.41 18.19 -12.01
N SER A 168 -8.98 18.49 -13.17
CA SER A 168 -8.25 18.46 -14.45
C SER A 168 -7.23 19.61 -14.59
N GLY A 169 -7.10 20.46 -13.56
CA GLY A 169 -6.15 21.57 -13.49
C GLY A 169 -4.71 21.16 -13.14
N LYS A 170 -3.80 22.13 -13.17
CA LYS A 170 -2.33 21.93 -13.11
C LYS A 170 -1.77 21.26 -11.83
N THR A 171 -2.49 21.23 -10.72
CA THR A 171 -2.01 20.59 -9.47
C THR A 171 -3.16 19.93 -8.68
N ASP A 172 -3.23 18.60 -8.78
CA ASP A 172 -4.04 17.73 -7.92
C ASP A 172 -3.14 17.15 -6.83
N GLU A 173 -3.25 17.70 -5.62
CA GLU A 173 -2.39 17.35 -4.48
C GLU A 173 -2.60 15.91 -4.02
N ILE A 174 -3.85 15.43 -4.00
CA ILE A 174 -4.15 14.06 -3.58
C ILE A 174 -3.62 13.07 -4.61
N ALA A 175 -3.80 13.34 -5.90
CA ALA A 175 -3.22 12.48 -6.93
C ALA A 175 -1.68 12.47 -6.85
N GLU A 176 -1.04 13.61 -6.58
CA GLU A 176 0.41 13.66 -6.43
C GLU A 176 0.90 12.93 -5.17
N GLN A 177 0.18 13.04 -4.06
CA GLN A 177 0.48 12.27 -2.85
C GLN A 177 0.40 10.77 -3.10
N MET A 178 -0.65 10.29 -3.79
CA MET A 178 -0.78 8.88 -4.17
C MET A 178 0.34 8.43 -5.10
N ARG A 179 0.66 9.19 -6.15
CA ARG A 179 1.77 8.87 -7.05
C ARG A 179 3.12 8.87 -6.35
N SER A 180 3.36 9.83 -5.45
CA SER A 180 4.58 9.85 -4.66
C SER A 180 4.66 8.68 -3.70
N ALA A 181 3.54 8.28 -3.09
CA ALA A 181 3.48 7.11 -2.22
C ALA A 181 3.83 5.82 -2.98
N ILE A 182 3.28 5.66 -4.19
CA ILE A 182 3.60 4.55 -5.09
C ILE A 182 5.09 4.56 -5.44
N ARG A 183 5.66 5.69 -5.88
CA ARG A 183 7.09 5.78 -6.25
C ARG A 183 8.01 5.40 -5.08
N ASP A 184 7.70 5.86 -3.88
CA ASP A 184 8.48 5.53 -2.69
C ASP A 184 8.39 4.04 -2.38
N MET A 185 7.20 3.44 -2.48
CA MET A 185 7.04 2.00 -2.24
C MET A 185 7.69 1.16 -3.35
N GLU A 186 7.62 1.61 -4.61
CA GLU A 186 8.31 0.99 -5.73
C GLU A 186 9.83 0.95 -5.50
N ALA A 187 10.42 2.02 -4.99
CA ALA A 187 11.85 2.09 -4.69
C ALA A 187 12.29 1.00 -3.68
N ILE A 188 11.39 0.55 -2.82
CA ILE A 188 11.63 -0.51 -1.83
C ILE A 188 11.31 -1.88 -2.42
N CYS A 189 10.09 -2.06 -2.93
CA CYS A 189 9.56 -3.37 -3.32
C CYS A 189 10.08 -3.85 -4.69
N VAL A 190 10.24 -2.97 -5.69
CA VAL A 190 10.61 -3.38 -7.04
C VAL A 190 12.00 -4.04 -7.09
N PRO A 191 13.05 -3.52 -6.43
CA PRO A 191 14.34 -4.21 -6.38
C PRO A 191 14.26 -5.62 -5.77
N ILE A 192 13.43 -5.80 -4.74
CA ILE A 192 13.24 -7.09 -4.06
C ILE A 192 12.54 -8.07 -5.00
N VAL A 193 11.42 -7.65 -5.60
CA VAL A 193 10.60 -8.48 -6.51
C VAL A 193 11.37 -8.83 -7.79
N ARG A 194 12.16 -7.89 -8.33
CA ARG A 194 12.97 -8.10 -9.55
C ARG A 194 14.30 -8.80 -9.28
N SER A 195 14.69 -9.05 -8.04
CA SER A 195 15.93 -9.76 -7.70
C SER A 195 15.87 -11.21 -8.20
N THR A 196 16.18 -11.38 -9.49
CA THR A 196 16.38 -12.66 -10.12
C THR A 196 17.73 -13.20 -9.63
N ARG A 197 17.74 -14.45 -9.15
CA ARG A 197 18.94 -15.14 -8.65
C ARG A 197 20.16 -14.83 -9.54
N PRO A 198 21.36 -14.61 -8.96
CA PRO A 198 22.55 -14.51 -9.79
C PRO A 198 22.70 -15.79 -10.62
N SER A 199 22.81 -15.64 -11.94
CA SER A 199 23.17 -16.70 -12.87
C SER A 199 24.35 -17.50 -12.31
N ILE A 200 24.35 -18.83 -12.46
CA ILE A 200 25.44 -19.74 -12.05
C ILE A 200 26.83 -19.23 -12.53
N ARG A 201 26.85 -18.49 -13.64
CA ARG A 201 28.05 -17.85 -14.20
C ARG A 201 28.68 -16.78 -13.30
N ASN A 202 27.90 -16.13 -12.44
CA ASN A 202 28.38 -15.14 -11.47
C ASN A 202 28.92 -15.78 -10.19
N TRP A 203 28.48 -17.00 -9.85
CA TRP A 203 28.98 -17.75 -8.69
C TRP A 203 30.45 -18.17 -8.90
N TRP A 204 30.80 -18.62 -10.11
CA TRP A 204 32.18 -18.92 -10.51
C TRP A 204 33.10 -17.68 -10.55
N LYS A 205 32.55 -16.50 -10.91
CA LYS A 205 33.31 -15.23 -10.88
C LYS A 205 33.55 -14.67 -9.47
N ALA A 206 32.68 -15.00 -8.51
CA ALA A 206 32.85 -14.58 -7.11
C ALA A 206 33.88 -15.45 -6.38
N LEU A 207 33.97 -16.74 -6.73
CA LEU A 207 35.00 -17.65 -6.20
C LEU A 207 36.40 -17.34 -6.76
N SER A 208 36.52 -16.97 -8.04
CA SER A 208 37.82 -16.65 -8.66
C SER A 208 38.40 -15.27 -8.30
N ARG A 209 37.69 -14.47 -7.50
CA ARG A 209 38.16 -13.17 -6.99
C ARG A 209 38.66 -13.23 -5.54
N ARG A 210 38.59 -14.40 -4.89
CA ARG A 210 39.05 -14.55 -3.50
C ARG A 210 40.53 -14.94 -3.36
N ASP A 211 41.20 -15.20 -4.49
CA ASP A 211 42.63 -15.59 -4.56
C ASP A 211 43.52 -14.52 -5.21
N ARG A 212 43.16 -13.23 -5.11
CA ARG A 212 44.02 -12.11 -5.50
C ARG A 212 44.01 -10.98 -4.49
#